data_AF-A0A7K1T305-F1
#
_entry.id   AF-A0A7K1T305-F1
#
_cell.length_a   1.000
_cell.length_b   1.000
_cell.length_c   1.000
_cell.angle_alpha   90.00
_cell.angle_beta   90.00
_cell.angle_gamma   90.00
#
_symmetry.space_group_name_H-M   'P 1'
#
loop_
_entity.id
_entity.type
_entity.pdbx_description
1 polymer ?
#
loop_
_entity_poly.entity_id
_entity_poly.type
_entity_poly.pdbx_seq_one_letter_code
_entity_poly.pdbx_strand_id
1 'polypeptide(L)' 'MERGLAEGAFGLDHVLGELGDVLVGKVPGRTSAEDVTVFDSAGTALLDIACAKIALDAAARRGLGTVAEL' A
#
# COMPACT_ATOMS: atom_id res chain seq x y z
N MET A 1 -6.22 9.34 -14.50
CA MET A 1 -5.87 10.55 -13.75
C MET A 1 -6.96 10.76 -12.73
N GLU A 2 -6.61 10.98 -11.47
CA GLU A 2 -7.60 11.14 -10.41
C GLU A 2 -8.54 12.31 -10.71
N ARG A 3 -9.84 12.13 -10.41
CA ARG A 3 -10.87 13.12 -10.76
C ARG A 3 -10.58 14.50 -10.18
N GLY A 4 -10.13 14.56 -8.92
CA GLY A 4 -9.82 15.84 -8.27
C GLY A 4 -8.64 16.59 -8.88
N LEU A 5 -7.66 15.88 -9.47
CA LEU A 5 -6.61 16.52 -10.28
C LEU A 5 -7.18 17.06 -11.60
N ALA A 6 -8.05 16.29 -12.26
CA ALA A 6 -8.63 16.68 -13.54
C ALA A 6 -9.59 17.88 -13.41
N GLU A 7 -10.28 17.98 -12.28
CA GLU A 7 -11.21 19.08 -11.95
C GLU A 7 -10.50 20.28 -11.31
N GLY A 8 -9.20 20.19 -11.01
CA GLY A 8 -8.43 21.27 -10.38
C GLY A 8 -8.75 21.49 -8.90
N ALA A 9 -9.38 20.52 -8.22
CA ALA A 9 -9.68 20.58 -6.80
C ALA A 9 -8.41 20.53 -5.93
N PHE A 10 -7.34 19.90 -6.41
CA PHE A 10 -6.00 19.91 -5.83
C PHE A 10 -4.93 19.71 -6.92
N GLY A 11 -3.68 20.00 -6.60
CA GLY A 11 -2.51 19.81 -7.47
C GLY A 11 -1.58 18.71 -6.98
N LEU A 12 -0.62 18.29 -7.83
CA LEU A 12 0.39 17.29 -7.48
C LEU A 12 1.30 17.73 -6.32
N ASP A 13 1.45 19.04 -6.13
CA ASP A 13 2.15 19.68 -5.01
C ASP A 13 1.46 19.44 -3.65
N HIS A 14 0.19 19.03 -3.65
CA HIS A 14 -0.54 18.63 -2.44
C HIS A 14 -0.29 17.16 -2.06
N VAL A 15 0.35 16.37 -2.93
CA VAL A 15 0.68 14.97 -2.68
C VAL A 15 2.03 14.91 -1.96
N LEU A 16 2.02 14.55 -0.68
CA LEU A 16 3.22 14.46 0.14
C LEU A 16 4.22 13.41 -0.36
N GLY A 17 3.74 12.30 -0.92
CA GLY A 17 4.56 11.22 -1.44
C GLY A 17 3.80 9.90 -1.49
N GLU A 18 4.52 8.82 -1.79
CA GLU A 18 3.95 7.46 -1.77
C GLU A 18 3.99 6.86 -0.36
N LEU A 19 3.20 5.80 -0.12
CA LEU A 19 3.24 5.07 1.16
C LEU A 19 4.66 4.54 1.48
N GLY A 20 5.39 4.09 0.46
CA GLY A 20 6.78 3.64 0.62
C GLY A 20 7.70 4.74 1.16
N ASP A 21 7.51 5.98 0.72
CA ASP A 21 8.29 7.12 1.20
C ASP A 21 8.03 7.41 2.68
N VAL A 22 6.78 7.22 3.15
CA VAL A 22 6.44 7.34 4.58
C VAL A 22 7.15 6.25 5.38
N LEU A 23 7.10 5.01 4.91
CA LEU A 23 7.68 3.85 5.60
C LEU A 23 9.20 3.96 5.78
N VAL A 24 9.90 4.55 4.81
CA VAL A 24 11.36 4.75 4.88
C VAL A 24 11.75 6.10 5.50
N GLY A 25 10.78 6.89 5.96
CA GLY A 25 11.02 8.19 6.60
C GLY A 25 11.46 9.31 5.64
N LYS A 26 11.25 9.14 4.34
CA LYS A 26 11.53 10.18 3.33
C LYS A 26 10.49 11.31 3.37
N VAL A 27 9.24 10.99 3.72
CA VAL A 27 8.16 11.97 3.95
C VAL A 27 7.51 11.70 5.30
N PRO A 28 7.06 12.74 6.04
CA PRO A 28 6.41 12.52 7.32
C PRO A 28 5.05 11.83 7.12
N GLY A 29 4.69 10.97 8.07
CA GLY A 29 3.31 10.51 8.23
C GLY A 29 2.42 11.61 8.84
N ARG A 30 1.34 11.19 9.51
CA ARG A 30 0.53 12.10 10.33
C ARG A 30 1.37 12.70 11.47
N THR A 31 1.30 14.02 11.65
CA THR A 31 2.13 14.74 12.63
C THR A 31 1.34 15.34 13.79
N SER A 32 0.04 15.57 13.62
CA SER A 32 -0.85 16.08 14.67
C SER A 32 -2.15 15.27 14.77
N ALA A 33 -2.88 15.44 15.88
CA ALA A 33 -4.19 14.81 16.04
C ALA A 33 -5.26 15.49 15.17
N GLU A 34 -5.06 16.77 14.85
CA GLU A 34 -5.93 17.64 14.09
C GLU A 34 -5.79 17.44 12.58
N ASP A 35 -4.70 16.82 12.11
CA ASP A 35 -4.46 16.54 10.69
C ASP A 35 -5.57 15.66 10.11
N VAL A 36 -6.03 15.98 8.90
CA VAL A 36 -6.80 15.05 8.06
C VAL A 36 -5.83 14.47 7.03
N THR A 37 -5.73 13.14 6.97
CA THR A 37 -4.81 12.44 6.06
C THR A 37 -5.63 11.60 5.10
N VAL A 38 -5.37 11.74 3.82
CA VAL A 38 -5.97 10.90 2.77
C VAL A 38 -4.88 10.01 2.22
N PHE A 39 -5.12 8.71 2.25
CA PHE A 39 -4.34 7.73 1.52
C PHE A 39 -5.22 7.15 0.43
N ASP A 40 -4.74 7.23 -0.81
CA ASP A 40 -5.39 6.66 -1.98
C ASP A 40 -4.47 5.62 -2.62
N SER A 41 -5.04 4.51 -3.07
CA SER A 41 -4.30 3.39 -3.65
C SER A 41 -5.17 2.63 -4.62
N ALA A 42 -4.66 2.48 -5.85
CA ALA A 42 -5.26 1.58 -6.85
C ALA A 42 -4.94 0.10 -6.60
N GLY A 43 -4.11 -0.21 -5.58
CA GLY A 43 -3.54 -1.54 -5.35
C GLY A 43 -2.29 -1.78 -6.19
N THR A 44 -1.45 -2.72 -5.74
CA THR A 44 -0.25 -3.14 -6.48
C THR A 44 -0.09 -4.65 -6.38
N ALA A 45 0.12 -5.31 -7.52
CA ALA A 45 0.30 -6.75 -7.61
C ALA A 45 1.46 -7.26 -6.74
N LEU A 46 2.44 -6.40 -6.45
CA LEU A 46 3.56 -6.75 -5.56
C LEU A 46 3.08 -7.10 -4.15
N LEU A 47 2.09 -6.39 -3.62
CA LEU A 47 1.56 -6.66 -2.29
C LEU A 47 0.82 -7.99 -2.24
N ASP A 48 0.11 -8.36 -3.31
CA ASP A 48 -0.56 -9.65 -3.41
C ASP A 48 0.44 -10.80 -3.38
N ILE A 49 1.52 -10.70 -4.16
CA ILE A 49 2.58 -11.71 -4.19
C ILE A 49 3.31 -11.80 -2.84
N ALA A 50 3.61 -10.67 -2.21
CA ALA A 50 4.24 -10.65 -0.88
C ALA A 50 3.33 -11.32 0.17
N CYS A 51 2.03 -11.01 0.15
CA CYS A 51 1.04 -11.64 1.03
C CYS A 51 0.94 -13.14 0.77
N ALA A 52 0.87 -13.57 -0.50
CA ALA A 52 0.82 -14.97 -0.89
C ALA A 52 2.04 -15.74 -0.38
N LYS A 53 3.25 -15.17 -0.49
CA LYS A 53 4.47 -15.79 0.03
C LYS A 53 4.40 -15.99 1.55
N ILE A 54 3.98 -14.98 2.29
CA ILE A 54 3.84 -15.06 3.76
C ILE A 54 2.82 -16.14 4.13
N ALA A 55 1.69 -16.20 3.43
CA ALA A 55 0.65 -17.20 3.65
C ALA A 55 1.13 -18.62 3.34
N LEU A 56 1.81 -18.83 2.21
CA LEU A 56 2.38 -20.12 1.83
C LEU A 56 3.44 -20.60 2.82
N ASP A 57 4.32 -19.71 3.27
CA ASP A 57 5.34 -20.05 4.28
C ASP A 57 4.69 -20.43 5.62
N ALA A 58 3.63 -19.71 6.02
CA ALA A 58 2.87 -20.04 7.22
C ALA A 58 2.13 -21.38 7.10
N ALA A 59 1.58 -21.69 5.92
CA ALA A 59 0.93 -22.97 5.64
C ALA A 59 1.93 -24.13 5.75
N ALA A 60 3.12 -23.99 5.15
CA ALA A 60 4.19 -24.98 5.24
C ALA A 60 4.60 -25.26 6.69
N ARG A 61 4.82 -24.20 7.51
CA ARG A 61 5.17 -24.36 8.93
C ARG A 61 4.10 -25.04 9.77
N ARG A 62 2.84 -24.97 9.34
CA ARG A 62 1.67 -25.48 10.08
C ARG A 62 1.14 -26.81 9.51
N GLY A 63 1.76 -27.34 8.46
CA GLY A 63 1.26 -28.53 7.76
C GLY A 63 -0.12 -28.34 7.14
N LEU A 64 -0.40 -27.16 6.58
CA LEU A 64 -1.67 -26.81 5.95
C LEU A 64 -1.55 -26.81 4.42
N GLY A 65 -2.65 -27.16 3.74
CA GLY A 65 -2.74 -27.15 2.29
C GLY A 65 -2.33 -28.49 1.63
N THR A 66 -2.34 -28.50 0.30
CA THR A 66 -2.01 -29.67 -0.53
C THR A 66 -1.13 -29.21 -1.69
N VAL A 67 -0.04 -29.94 -1.97
CA VAL A 67 0.77 -29.72 -3.17
C VAL A 67 0.09 -30.44 -4.33
N ALA A 68 -0.24 -29.71 -5.39
CA ALA A 68 -0.76 -30.26 -6.63
C ALA A 68 0.38 -30.41 -7.64
N GLU A 69 0.37 -31.51 -8.40
CA GLU A 69 1.24 -31.65 -9.57
C GLU A 69 0.56 -31.04 -10.81
N LEU A 70 1.36 -30.43 -11.67
CA LEU A 70 0.92 -29.75 -12.89
C LEU A 70 1.22 -30.58 -14.13
#